data_AF-A0A420IAS2-F1
#
_entry.id   AF-A0A420IAS2-F1
#
_cell.length_a   1.000
_cell.length_b   1.000
_cell.length_c   1.000
_cell.angle_alpha   90.00
_cell.angle_beta   90.00
_cell.angle_gamma   90.00
#
_symmetry.space_group_name_H-M   'P 1'
#
loop_
_entity.id
_entity.type
_entity.pdbx_description
1 polymer ?
#
loop_
_entity_poly.entity_id
_entity_poly.type
_entity_poly.pdbx_seq_one_letter_code
_entity_poly.pdbx_strand_id
1 'polypeptide(L)'
;MTSTTFFFVFIPLVAIILLMVNFLFARHQPSQEKDSCFECGFHSFLGQNRTQFSISFFIFALLFLLFDLEILLVYPYVVSAYVNNIYGLVIMLIFFLALTLGFSFELGKNALKIDSRQIIDQDSARSLIGFFECSPVHIRVRKGSHPTLAARRRRVAVEVLEGRLASPQATRKKRREVAALF
;
A
#
# COMPACT_ATOMS: atom_id res chain seq x y z
N MET A 1 -48.27 2.19 -15.25
CA MET A 1 -46.84 2.37 -14.90
C MET A 1 -46.69 1.96 -13.45
N THR A 2 -46.05 0.83 -13.17
CA THR A 2 -45.84 0.38 -11.78
C THR A 2 -44.89 1.35 -11.09
N SER A 3 -45.10 1.64 -9.80
CA SER A 3 -44.25 2.58 -9.05
C SER A 3 -42.76 2.26 -9.14
N THR A 4 -42.40 0.97 -9.31
CA THR A 4 -41.02 0.52 -9.53
C THR A 4 -40.44 0.99 -10.87
N THR A 5 -41.19 0.86 -11.97
CA THR A 5 -40.74 1.36 -13.29
C THR A 5 -40.49 2.86 -13.30
N PHE A 6 -41.25 3.62 -12.52
CA PHE A 6 -41.05 5.06 -12.35
C PHE A 6 -39.68 5.37 -11.72
N PHE A 7 -39.30 4.69 -10.63
CA PHE A 7 -38.01 4.93 -9.96
C PHE A 7 -36.80 4.56 -10.84
N PHE A 8 -36.88 3.45 -11.58
CA PHE A 8 -35.80 3.03 -12.49
C PHE A 8 -35.51 4.05 -13.60
N VAL A 9 -36.53 4.78 -14.07
CA VAL A 9 -36.36 5.83 -15.08
C VAL A 9 -35.99 7.16 -14.44
N PHE A 10 -36.58 7.49 -13.29
CA PHE A 10 -36.39 8.79 -12.65
C PHE A 10 -34.96 9.02 -12.13
N ILE A 11 -34.33 8.01 -11.51
CA ILE A 11 -32.99 8.13 -10.93
C ILE A 11 -31.92 8.54 -11.97
N PRO A 12 -31.74 7.81 -13.09
CA PRO A 12 -30.76 8.21 -14.10
C PRO A 12 -31.15 9.52 -14.81
N LEU A 13 -32.46 9.78 -14.98
CA LEU A 13 -32.95 11.02 -15.58
C LEU A 13 -32.51 12.25 -14.76
N VAL A 14 -32.67 12.21 -13.42
CA VAL A 14 -32.25 13.31 -12.55
C VAL A 14 -30.73 13.51 -12.60
N ALA A 15 -29.94 12.42 -12.64
CA ALA A 15 -28.49 12.53 -12.78
C ALA A 15 -28.08 13.23 -14.08
N ILE A 16 -28.74 12.91 -15.21
CA ILE A 16 -28.50 13.55 -16.50
C ILE A 16 -28.94 15.01 -16.49
N ILE A 17 -30.09 15.34 -15.88
CA ILE A 17 -30.56 16.73 -15.77
C ILE A 17 -29.57 17.57 -14.96
N LEU A 18 -29.08 17.06 -13.82
CA LEU A 18 -28.09 17.78 -13.01
C LEU A 18 -26.75 17.96 -13.74
N LEU A 19 -26.32 16.95 -14.50
CA LEU A 19 -25.13 17.06 -15.35
C LEU A 19 -25.33 18.11 -16.46
N MET A 20 -26.49 18.14 -17.11
CA MET A 20 -26.84 19.15 -18.12
C MET A 20 -26.89 20.55 -17.51
N VAL A 21 -27.50 20.72 -16.34
CA VAL A 21 -27.49 22.00 -15.61
C VAL A 21 -26.05 22.43 -15.31
N ASN A 22 -25.18 21.54 -14.83
CA ASN A 22 -23.78 21.88 -14.63
C ASN A 22 -23.11 22.31 -15.95
N PHE A 23 -23.33 21.58 -17.04
CA PHE A 23 -22.74 21.91 -18.34
C PHE A 23 -23.23 23.26 -18.90
N LEU A 24 -24.51 23.60 -18.72
CA LEU A 24 -25.08 24.86 -19.19
C LEU A 24 -24.67 26.08 -18.34
N PHE A 25 -24.55 25.91 -17.02
CA PHE A 25 -24.30 27.03 -16.10
C PHE A 25 -22.83 27.16 -15.66
N ALA A 26 -22.02 26.11 -15.78
CA ALA A 26 -20.61 26.18 -15.36
C ALA A 26 -19.78 26.98 -16.37
N ARG A 27 -18.92 27.86 -15.84
CA ARG A 27 -17.96 28.60 -16.64
C ARG A 27 -16.84 27.68 -17.11
N HIS A 28 -16.82 27.37 -18.40
CA HIS A 28 -15.75 26.59 -19.02
C HIS A 28 -14.61 27.51 -19.50
N GLN A 29 -13.45 27.46 -18.83
CA GLN A 29 -12.24 28.19 -19.23
C GLN A 29 -11.03 27.23 -19.24
N PRO A 30 -10.88 26.44 -20.32
CA PRO A 30 -9.77 25.51 -20.49
C PRO A 30 -8.47 26.29 -20.69
N SER A 31 -7.40 25.77 -20.13
CA SER A 31 -6.06 26.36 -20.23
C SER A 31 -5.07 25.22 -20.15
N GLN A 32 -3.98 25.28 -20.92
CA GLN A 32 -3.04 24.16 -21.05
C GLN A 32 -2.54 23.61 -19.70
N GLU A 33 -2.33 24.48 -18.71
CA GLU A 33 -1.89 24.08 -17.37
C GLU A 33 -2.98 23.38 -16.54
N LYS A 34 -4.26 23.68 -16.79
CA LYS A 34 -5.40 23.02 -16.11
C LYS A 34 -5.77 21.69 -16.77
N ASP A 35 -5.50 21.56 -18.06
CA ASP A 35 -5.80 20.36 -18.84
C ASP A 35 -4.65 19.32 -18.74
N SER A 36 -3.46 19.73 -18.29
CA SER A 36 -2.36 18.82 -17.96
C SER A 36 -2.54 18.13 -16.62
N CYS A 37 -2.07 16.88 -16.49
CA CYS A 37 -2.07 16.16 -15.21
C CYS A 37 -1.23 16.92 -14.17
N PHE A 38 -1.72 17.00 -12.93
CA PHE A 38 -0.98 17.61 -11.83
C PHE A 38 0.26 16.77 -11.49
N GLU A 39 1.42 17.19 -11.97
CA GLU A 39 2.72 16.59 -11.63
C GLU A 39 3.55 17.57 -10.79
N CYS A 40 4.30 17.04 -9.81
CA CYS A 40 5.27 17.81 -9.04
C CYS A 40 6.50 18.12 -9.92
N GLY A 41 6.37 19.00 -10.91
CA GLY A 41 7.48 19.61 -11.67
C GLY A 41 8.35 18.68 -12.53
N PHE A 42 8.04 17.38 -12.60
CA PHE A 42 8.75 16.39 -13.41
C PHE A 42 7.78 15.64 -14.31
N HIS A 43 8.03 15.69 -15.61
CA HIS A 43 7.30 14.90 -16.58
C HIS A 43 7.71 13.43 -16.47
N SER A 44 6.74 12.57 -16.22
CA SER A 44 6.93 11.12 -16.30
C SER A 44 7.52 10.78 -17.67
N PHE A 45 8.71 10.15 -17.69
CA PHE A 45 9.43 9.83 -18.92
C PHE A 45 8.50 9.14 -19.93
N LEU A 46 8.37 9.71 -21.13
CA LEU A 46 7.61 9.13 -22.24
C LEU A 46 8.19 7.77 -22.60
N GLY A 47 7.62 6.69 -22.05
CA GLY A 47 8.09 5.33 -22.29
C GLY A 47 7.66 4.29 -21.26
N GLN A 48 7.27 4.69 -20.04
CA GLN A 48 6.88 3.75 -18.98
C GLN A 48 5.47 4.01 -18.45
N ASN A 49 4.46 3.68 -19.26
CA ASN A 49 3.04 3.68 -18.84
C ASN A 49 2.65 2.40 -18.08
N ARG A 50 3.63 1.56 -17.71
CA ARG A 50 3.44 0.32 -16.96
C ARG A 50 4.10 0.47 -15.61
N THR A 51 3.28 0.69 -14.60
CA THR A 51 3.70 0.67 -13.20
C THR A 51 3.87 -0.78 -12.74
N GLN A 52 4.86 -1.02 -11.88
CA GLN A 52 5.06 -2.32 -11.28
C GLN A 52 3.92 -2.58 -10.30
N PHE A 53 3.09 -3.58 -10.60
CA PHE A 53 2.00 -4.03 -9.73
C PHE A 53 2.38 -5.36 -9.08
N SER A 54 2.06 -5.51 -7.79
CA SER A 54 2.23 -6.77 -7.08
C SER A 54 1.16 -7.77 -7.51
N ILE A 55 1.55 -9.03 -7.68
CA ILE A 55 0.65 -10.14 -8.02
C ILE A 55 -0.47 -10.36 -6.97
N SER A 56 -0.25 -9.95 -5.72
CA SER A 56 -1.23 -10.11 -4.63
C SER A 56 -2.59 -9.47 -4.94
N PHE A 57 -2.63 -8.36 -5.68
CA PHE A 57 -3.91 -7.73 -6.07
C PHE A 57 -4.69 -8.57 -7.09
N PHE A 58 -4.00 -9.29 -7.98
CA PHE A 58 -4.63 -10.20 -8.91
C PHE A 58 -5.22 -11.42 -8.19
N ILE A 59 -4.49 -11.97 -7.21
CA ILE A 59 -4.94 -13.11 -6.41
C ILE A 59 -6.21 -12.74 -5.60
N PHE A 60 -6.28 -11.52 -5.08
CA PHE A 60 -7.48 -11.01 -4.43
C PHE A 60 -8.70 -10.98 -5.37
N ALA A 61 -8.52 -10.49 -6.61
CA ALA A 61 -9.60 -10.46 -7.60
C ALA A 61 -10.07 -11.88 -7.99
N LEU A 62 -9.14 -12.83 -8.10
CA LEU A 62 -9.46 -14.22 -8.42
C LEU A 62 -10.20 -14.92 -7.26
N LEU A 63 -9.81 -14.66 -6.01
CA LEU A 63 -10.51 -15.17 -4.83
C LEU A 63 -11.92 -14.58 -4.70
N PHE A 64 -12.08 -13.28 -4.98
CA PHE A 64 -13.40 -12.64 -5.02
C PHE A 64 -14.31 -13.29 -6.07
N LEU A 65 -13.79 -13.55 -7.28
CA LEU A 65 -14.53 -14.23 -8.34
C LEU A 65 -14.98 -15.64 -7.91
N LEU A 66 -14.13 -16.39 -7.23
CA LEU A 66 -14.45 -17.75 -6.76
C LEU A 66 -15.54 -17.72 -5.67
N PHE A 67 -15.45 -16.79 -4.71
CA PHE A 67 -16.45 -16.64 -3.66
C PHE A 67 -17.79 -16.09 -4.18
N ASP A 68 -17.79 -15.22 -5.19
CA ASP A 68 -19.01 -14.76 -5.86
C ASP A 68 -19.72 -15.91 -6.57
N LEU A 69 -18.95 -16.78 -7.24
CA LEU A 69 -19.46 -17.99 -7.88
C LEU A 69 -20.03 -18.99 -6.86
N GLU A 70 -19.42 -19.11 -5.68
CA GLU A 70 -19.95 -19.93 -4.58
C GLU A 70 -21.35 -19.47 -4.15
N ILE A 71 -21.54 -18.18 -3.90
CA ILE A 71 -22.85 -17.62 -3.51
C ILE A 71 -23.89 -17.84 -4.61
N LEU A 72 -23.50 -17.67 -5.87
CA LEU A 72 -24.38 -17.90 -7.02
C LEU A 72 -24.86 -19.36 -7.08
N LEU A 73 -24.01 -20.32 -6.76
CA LEU A 73 -24.39 -21.75 -6.70
C LEU A 73 -25.22 -22.10 -5.46
N VAL A 74 -25.05 -21.36 -4.35
CA VAL A 74 -25.88 -21.50 -3.15
C VAL A 74 -27.30 -20.94 -3.36
N TYR A 75 -27.45 -19.90 -4.17
CA TYR A 75 -28.74 -19.24 -4.42
C TYR A 75 -29.89 -20.18 -4.87
N PRO A 76 -29.76 -21.03 -5.91
CA PRO A 76 -30.86 -21.89 -6.34
C PRO A 76 -31.28 -22.91 -5.27
N TYR A 77 -30.34 -23.38 -4.45
CA TYR A 77 -30.67 -24.25 -3.32
C TYR A 77 -31.51 -23.51 -2.29
N VAL A 78 -31.13 -22.27 -1.92
CA VAL A 78 -31.90 -21.47 -0.96
C VAL A 78 -33.33 -21.21 -1.45
N VAL A 79 -33.50 -20.90 -2.74
CA VAL A 79 -34.83 -20.68 -3.34
C VAL A 79 -35.70 -21.95 -3.34
N SER A 80 -35.09 -23.13 -3.48
CA SER A 80 -35.79 -24.42 -3.57
C SER A 80 -35.66 -25.30 -2.31
N ALA A 81 -35.25 -24.71 -1.18
CA ALA A 81 -34.92 -25.45 0.04
C ALA A 81 -36.10 -26.29 0.57
N TYR A 82 -37.33 -25.83 0.38
CA TYR A 82 -38.55 -26.54 0.78
C TYR A 82 -38.75 -27.87 0.02
N VAL A 83 -38.30 -27.97 -1.23
CA VAL A 83 -38.49 -29.16 -2.07
C VAL A 83 -37.35 -30.17 -1.84
N ASN A 84 -36.12 -29.67 -1.71
CA ASN A 84 -34.92 -30.49 -1.68
C ASN A 84 -34.62 -31.15 -0.32
N ASN A 85 -35.37 -30.82 0.74
CA ASN A 85 -35.26 -31.40 2.08
C ASN A 85 -33.79 -31.48 2.57
N ILE A 86 -33.47 -32.44 3.45
CA ILE A 86 -32.13 -32.65 4.01
C ILE A 86 -31.13 -33.14 2.95
N TYR A 87 -31.59 -33.82 1.89
CA TYR A 87 -30.72 -34.34 0.84
C TYR A 87 -29.98 -33.23 0.09
N GLY A 88 -30.71 -32.19 -0.35
CA GLY A 88 -30.08 -31.02 -0.98
C GLY A 88 -29.14 -30.28 -0.02
N LEU A 89 -29.49 -30.22 1.27
CA LEU A 89 -28.64 -29.60 2.29
C LEU A 89 -27.27 -30.28 2.38
N VAL A 90 -27.24 -31.61 2.39
CA VAL A 90 -25.98 -32.37 2.50
C VAL A 90 -25.09 -32.15 1.29
N ILE A 91 -25.64 -32.18 0.07
CA ILE A 91 -24.88 -31.94 -1.17
C ILE A 91 -24.31 -30.52 -1.17
N MET A 92 -25.11 -29.53 -0.80
CA MET A 92 -24.67 -28.14 -0.73
C MET A 92 -23.61 -27.90 0.33
N LEU A 93 -23.73 -28.56 1.49
CA LEU A 93 -22.75 -28.45 2.56
C LEU A 93 -21.41 -29.08 2.16
N ILE A 94 -21.42 -30.22 1.46
CA ILE A 94 -20.20 -30.83 0.90
C ILE A 94 -19.55 -29.90 -0.14
N PHE A 95 -20.35 -29.30 -1.02
CA PHE A 95 -19.87 -28.35 -2.03
C PHE A 95 -19.23 -27.10 -1.38
N PHE A 96 -19.93 -26.48 -0.43
CA PHE A 96 -19.45 -25.32 0.33
C PHE A 96 -18.15 -25.63 1.09
N LEU A 97 -18.07 -26.80 1.74
CA LEU A 97 -16.85 -27.23 2.43
C LEU A 97 -15.67 -27.41 1.46
N ALA A 98 -15.89 -28.01 0.28
CA ALA A 98 -14.83 -28.19 -0.71
C ALA A 98 -14.23 -26.84 -1.18
N LEU A 99 -15.08 -25.84 -1.43
CA LEU A 99 -14.64 -24.49 -1.81
C LEU A 99 -13.97 -23.75 -0.65
N THR A 100 -14.55 -23.81 0.55
CA THR A 100 -14.00 -23.20 1.76
C THR A 100 -12.61 -23.76 2.10
N LEU A 101 -12.39 -25.06 1.90
CA LEU A 101 -11.07 -25.68 2.09
C LEU A 101 -10.05 -25.17 1.07
N GLY A 102 -10.44 -25.03 -0.20
CA GLY A 102 -9.59 -24.42 -1.23
C GLY A 102 -9.20 -22.97 -0.91
N PHE A 103 -10.18 -22.19 -0.43
CA PHE A 103 -9.96 -20.82 0.04
C PHE A 103 -9.00 -20.78 1.24
N SER A 104 -9.22 -21.63 2.24
CA SER A 104 -8.38 -21.71 3.44
C SER A 104 -6.94 -22.10 3.11
N PHE A 105 -6.72 -22.95 2.10
CA PHE A 105 -5.38 -23.34 1.66
C PHE A 105 -4.60 -22.16 1.07
N GLU A 106 -5.23 -21.36 0.21
CA GLU A 106 -4.58 -20.20 -0.40
C GLU A 106 -4.30 -19.07 0.62
N LEU A 107 -5.15 -18.92 1.64
CA LEU A 107 -4.86 -18.03 2.77
C LEU A 107 -3.62 -18.50 3.56
N GLY A 108 -3.48 -19.81 3.81
CA GLY A 108 -2.33 -20.38 4.50
C GLY A 108 -0.99 -20.16 3.78
N LYS A 109 -1.02 -20.02 2.45
CA LYS A 109 0.17 -19.71 1.63
C LYS A 109 0.59 -18.25 1.67
N ASN A 110 -0.09 -17.41 2.47
CA ASN A 110 0.17 -15.97 2.59
C ASN A 110 0.14 -15.22 1.25
N ALA A 111 -0.59 -15.73 0.25
CA ALA A 111 -0.69 -15.14 -1.08
C ALA A 111 -1.31 -13.72 -1.07
N LEU A 112 -2.03 -13.39 0.00
CA LEU A 112 -2.66 -12.09 0.24
C LEU A 112 -1.74 -11.08 0.96
N LYS A 113 -0.54 -11.47 1.38
CA LYS A 113 0.33 -10.57 2.11
C LYS A 113 0.86 -9.49 1.16
N ILE A 114 0.60 -8.24 1.54
CA ILE A 114 1.16 -7.08 0.85
C ILE A 114 2.45 -6.73 1.58
N ASP A 115 3.58 -7.17 1.03
CA ASP A 115 4.88 -6.82 1.58
C ASP A 115 5.20 -5.35 1.28
N SER A 116 5.32 -4.56 2.33
CA SER A 116 5.89 -3.21 2.22
C SER A 116 7.39 -3.36 2.04
N ARG A 117 7.90 -3.05 0.83
CA ARG A 117 9.33 -3.19 0.47
C ARG A 117 10.29 -2.34 1.33
N GLN A 118 9.78 -1.53 2.25
CA GLN A 118 10.53 -0.76 3.24
C GLN A 118 11.16 -1.63 4.34
N ILE A 119 10.69 -2.88 4.51
CA ILE A 119 11.18 -3.78 5.58
C ILE A 119 12.55 -4.38 5.24
N ILE A 120 12.88 -4.57 3.96
CA ILE A 120 14.13 -5.26 3.55
C ILE A 120 15.38 -4.43 3.88
N ASP A 121 15.27 -3.10 3.96
CA ASP A 121 16.43 -2.23 4.15
C ASP A 121 16.93 -2.17 5.61
N GLN A 122 16.07 -2.45 6.60
CA GLN A 122 16.50 -2.50 8.01
C GLN A 122 17.22 -3.79 8.39
N ASP A 123 16.85 -4.94 7.80
CA ASP A 123 17.49 -6.23 8.10
C ASP A 123 18.89 -6.37 7.49
N SER A 124 19.13 -5.84 6.28
CA SER A 124 20.48 -5.80 5.70
C SER A 124 21.41 -4.85 6.46
N ALA A 125 20.92 -3.71 6.96
CA ALA A 125 21.72 -2.80 7.78
C ALA A 125 22.11 -3.42 9.13
N ARG A 126 21.22 -4.23 9.74
CA ARG A 126 21.50 -4.93 11.01
C ARG A 126 22.45 -6.12 10.82
N SER A 127 22.39 -6.81 9.68
CA SER A 127 23.32 -7.90 9.33
C SER A 127 24.73 -7.38 8.99
N LEU A 128 24.87 -6.18 8.40
CA LEU A 128 26.19 -5.58 8.14
C LEU A 128 26.89 -5.08 9.42
N ILE A 129 26.13 -4.64 10.43
CA ILE A 129 26.67 -4.29 11.75
C ILE A 129 27.12 -5.55 12.52
N GLY A 130 26.37 -6.66 12.41
CA GLY A 130 26.77 -7.95 12.99
C GLY A 130 27.96 -8.63 12.28
N PHE A 131 28.13 -8.40 10.97
CA PHE A 131 29.25 -8.97 10.20
C PHE A 131 30.59 -8.23 10.44
N PHE A 132 30.55 -6.94 10.75
CA PHE A 132 31.75 -6.17 11.11
C PHE A 132 32.29 -6.52 12.51
N GLU A 133 31.48 -7.10 13.39
CA GLU A 133 31.86 -7.41 14.78
C GLU A 133 32.58 -8.77 14.93
N CYS A 134 32.44 -9.71 13.98
CA CYS A 134 32.89 -11.11 14.14
C CYS A 134 34.04 -11.57 13.22
N SER A 135 34.61 -10.71 12.36
CA SER A 135 35.73 -11.09 11.50
C SER A 135 37.05 -10.43 11.92
N PRO A 136 38.00 -11.13 12.57
CA PRO A 136 39.38 -10.70 12.62
C PRO A 136 40.08 -11.16 11.33
N VAL A 137 39.58 -10.75 10.16
CA VAL A 137 40.29 -10.99 8.90
C VAL A 137 41.15 -9.79 8.58
N HIS A 138 42.44 -10.04 8.75
CA HIS A 138 43.58 -9.19 8.60
C HIS A 138 43.70 -8.65 7.16
N ILE A 139 43.00 -7.56 6.81
CA ILE A 139 43.23 -6.85 5.56
C ILE A 139 44.36 -5.83 5.76
N ARG A 140 45.52 -6.16 5.21
CA ARG A 140 46.70 -5.29 5.09
C ARG A 140 46.37 -4.12 4.16
N VAL A 141 45.89 -3.02 4.72
CA VAL A 141 45.74 -1.74 4.00
C VAL A 141 47.13 -1.21 3.67
N ARG A 142 47.43 -1.02 2.38
CA ARG A 142 48.63 -0.34 1.89
C ARG A 142 48.73 1.04 2.56
N LYS A 143 49.82 1.25 3.31
CA LYS A 143 50.27 2.57 3.77
C LYS A 143 50.56 3.44 2.54
N GLY A 144 49.85 4.57 2.43
CA GLY A 144 50.20 5.70 1.57
C GLY A 144 50.07 7.00 2.36
N SER A 145 51.19 7.44 2.92
CA SER A 145 51.57 8.82 3.29
C SER A 145 50.48 9.82 3.72
N HIS A 146 50.32 10.05 5.04
CA HIS A 146 50.52 11.37 5.70
C HIS A 146 50.23 11.24 7.22
N PRO A 147 51.19 11.57 8.11
CA PRO A 147 51.00 11.46 9.55
C PRO A 147 50.43 12.78 10.06
N THR A 148 49.15 12.84 10.48
CA THR A 148 48.62 13.88 11.41
C THR A 148 47.10 13.80 11.65
N LEU A 149 46.33 13.00 10.91
CA LEU A 149 44.85 13.03 10.99
C LEU A 149 44.18 11.86 11.73
N ALA A 150 44.91 11.10 12.55
CA ALA A 150 44.36 9.95 13.28
C ALA A 150 43.79 10.29 14.67
N ALA A 151 44.17 11.43 15.27
CA ALA A 151 43.77 11.79 16.63
C ALA A 151 42.41 12.52 16.73
N ARG A 152 41.84 13.01 15.62
CA ARG A 152 40.60 13.80 15.61
C ARG A 152 39.33 12.96 15.42
N ARG A 153 39.43 11.76 14.85
CA ARG A 153 38.26 10.90 14.57
C ARG A 153 37.72 10.13 15.78
N ARG A 154 38.48 9.96 16.85
CA ARG A 154 37.99 9.32 18.08
C ARG A 154 37.17 10.25 18.98
N ARG A 155 37.38 11.58 18.91
CA ARG A 155 36.59 12.54 19.70
C ARG A 155 35.19 12.77 19.13
N VAL A 156 35.07 12.85 17.81
CA VAL A 156 33.78 13.10 17.14
C VAL A 156 32.83 11.90 17.25
N ALA A 157 33.34 10.67 17.31
CA ALA A 157 32.50 9.48 17.45
C ALA A 157 31.88 9.32 18.85
N VAL A 158 32.57 9.77 19.90
CA VAL A 158 32.07 9.70 21.29
C VAL A 158 31.01 10.78 21.54
N GLU A 159 31.17 11.95 20.94
CA GLU A 159 30.23 13.08 21.08
C GLU A 159 28.89 12.83 20.35
N VAL A 160 28.91 12.04 19.27
CA VAL A 160 27.69 11.66 18.53
C VAL A 160 26.92 10.52 19.22
N LEU A 161 27.60 9.68 20.01
CA LEU A 161 26.96 8.58 20.74
C LEU A 161 26.21 9.07 22.00
N GLU A 162 26.76 10.04 22.73
CA GLU A 162 26.08 10.63 23.90
C GLU A 162 24.88 11.52 23.53
N GLY A 163 24.85 12.06 22.31
CA GLY A 163 23.77 12.94 21.84
C GLY A 163 22.46 12.26 21.43
N ARG A 164 22.38 10.93 21.38
CA ARG A 164 21.19 10.19 20.91
C ARG A 164 20.24 9.67 22.00
N LEU A 165 20.56 9.84 23.28
CA LEU A 165 19.71 9.42 24.41
C LEU A 165 18.98 10.58 25.12
N ALA A 166 18.87 11.76 24.50
CA ALA A 166 18.09 12.87 25.05
C ALA A 166 16.72 12.99 24.34
N SER A 167 15.67 12.67 25.10
CA SER A 167 14.25 12.73 24.74
C SER A 167 13.74 14.16 24.38
N PRO A 168 12.62 14.27 23.63
CA PRO A 168 12.17 15.45 22.89
C PRO A 168 11.40 16.51 23.73
N GLN A 169 12.08 17.25 24.63
CA GLN A 169 11.47 18.39 25.34
C GLN A 169 12.34 19.66 25.47
N ALA A 170 13.54 19.70 24.87
CA ALA A 170 14.51 20.80 25.10
C ALA A 170 14.71 21.79 23.94
N THR A 171 13.86 21.77 22.90
CA THR A 171 14.04 22.62 21.69
C THR A 171 13.27 23.95 21.71
N ARG A 172 12.58 24.31 22.80
CA ARG A 172 11.82 25.57 22.88
C ARG A 172 12.56 26.75 23.53
N LYS A 173 13.67 26.53 24.28
CA LYS A 173 14.38 27.60 25.01
C LYS A 173 15.58 28.19 24.25
N LYS A 174 16.17 27.45 23.30
CA LYS A 174 17.34 27.89 22.52
C LYS A 174 17.01 28.56 21.17
N ARG A 175 15.74 28.92 20.94
CA ARG A 175 15.30 29.78 19.81
C ARG A 175 15.04 31.23 20.21
N ARG A 176 15.11 31.57 21.51
CA ARG A 176 14.93 32.95 21.99
C ARG A 176 16.24 33.74 22.13
N GLU A 177 17.40 33.08 22.27
CA GLU A 177 18.69 33.78 22.36
C GLU A 177 19.30 34.16 20.99
N VAL A 178 18.93 33.46 19.92
CA VAL A 178 19.45 33.77 18.57
C VAL A 178 18.66 34.89 17.87
N ALA A 179 17.49 35.27 18.41
CA ALA A 179 16.69 36.40 17.92
C ALA A 179 17.01 37.74 18.62
N ALA A 180 18.00 37.76 19.54
CA ALA A 180 18.46 38.98 20.21
C ALA A 180 19.87 39.42 19.75
N LEU A 181 20.43 38.75 18.73
CA LEU A 181 21.75 39.05 18.16
C LEU A 181 21.73 39.21 16.63
N PHE A 182 20.56 39.44 16.06
CA PHE A 182 20.36 39.96 14.70
C PHE A 182 19.25 41.00 14.70
#